data_AF-A0A6B0S5W3-F1
#
_entry.id   AF-A0A6B0S5W3-F1
#
_cell.length_a   1.000
_cell.length_b   1.000
_cell.length_c   1.000
_cell.angle_alpha   90.00
_cell.angle_beta   90.00
_cell.angle_gamma   90.00
#
_symmetry.space_group_name_H-M   'P 1'
#
loop_
_entity.id
_entity.type
_entity.pdbx_description
1 polymer ?
#
loop_
_entity_poly.entity_id
_entity_poly.type
_entity_poly.pdbx_seq_one_letter_code
_entity_poly.pdbx_strand_id
1 'polypeptide(L)'
;MPKRGKKGAVVEDAEEPKTEPEAKKSKAGAKKNEKEAVGEGAVLYEDPPDQKTSPSGKSATLKICSWNVDGLRAWIKKKGLDWVKEEAPDILCLQETKCSENKLPVELQELSGLSHQYWSAPSDKEGYSGVGLLSRQCPLKVSYGIGEEEHDQEGRVIVAEYDAFVLVTAYVPNAGRGLVRLEYRQRWDEAFRKFLKGLASRKPLVLCGDLNVAHEEIDLRNPKGNKKNAGFTPQERQGFGELLQAVPLTDSFRHLYPNTAYAYTFWTYMMNARSKNVVPGHAGRLVFGILNGRACVMMQGRFHMYEGYPFWKVTFPVRVFRLLGVETLVVTNAAGGLNPNFEVGDIMLIRDHINLPGFSGENPLRGPNEERFGVRFPAMSDVYDRDMRQKAHSTWKQMGEQRELQEGTYVMVAGPSYETVAECHLLQNLGADAVGMSTVPEVIVARHCGLRVFGFSLITNEVIMDFESQGKASLEEILEAGKQAAQRLEQFVSILTASIPLPGHTG
;
A
#
# COMPACT_ATOMS: atom_id res chain seq x y z
N MET A 1 -24.69 -14.49 75.77
CA MET A 1 -24.80 -13.68 77.02
C MET A 1 -23.65 -14.07 77.94
N PRO A 2 -23.13 -13.19 78.80
CA PRO A 2 -23.39 -11.74 79.02
C PRO A 2 -22.15 -10.86 78.65
N LYS A 3 -22.29 -9.63 78.12
CA LYS A 3 -22.75 -8.33 78.71
C LYS A 3 -21.79 -7.84 79.81
N ARG A 4 -21.29 -6.60 79.89
CA ARG A 4 -21.73 -5.22 79.52
C ARG A 4 -20.50 -4.28 79.71
N GLY A 5 -20.33 -3.10 79.13
CA GLY A 5 -21.12 -2.29 78.20
C GLY A 5 -20.59 -0.86 77.99
N LYS A 6 -21.15 -0.18 76.95
CA LYS A 6 -21.43 1.27 76.71
C LYS A 6 -20.29 2.31 76.90
N LYS A 7 -20.13 3.38 76.10
CA LYS A 7 -20.83 4.08 74.98
C LYS A 7 -19.74 5.00 74.37
N GLY A 8 -19.64 5.22 73.05
CA GLY A 8 -20.46 6.19 72.33
C GLY A 8 -19.80 6.59 70.98
N ALA A 9 -20.66 6.71 69.97
CA ALA A 9 -20.57 7.31 68.63
C ALA A 9 -19.20 7.68 68.01
N VAL A 10 -18.94 7.11 66.82
CA VAL A 10 -17.96 7.60 65.83
C VAL A 10 -18.68 7.73 64.49
N VAL A 11 -18.49 8.87 63.84
CA VAL A 11 -18.99 9.24 62.51
C VAL A 11 -17.77 9.18 61.58
N GLU A 12 -17.87 8.41 60.50
CA GLU A 12 -16.78 8.12 59.56
C GLU A 12 -16.61 9.19 58.47
N ASP A 13 -15.35 9.62 58.36
CA ASP A 13 -14.50 9.91 57.20
C ASP A 13 -15.03 10.68 55.97
N ALA A 14 -14.52 11.90 55.84
CA ALA A 14 -14.37 12.67 54.61
C ALA A 14 -12.92 13.18 54.50
N GLU A 15 -12.22 12.81 53.43
CA GLU A 15 -10.87 13.29 53.09
C GLU A 15 -10.92 14.46 52.09
N GLU A 16 -10.18 15.54 52.42
CA GLU A 16 -9.40 16.47 51.56
C GLU A 16 -9.05 17.75 52.39
N PRO A 17 -8.17 18.72 52.00
CA PRO A 17 -7.28 18.87 50.82
C PRO A 17 -5.85 19.43 51.16
N LYS A 18 -4.98 19.70 50.15
CA LYS A 18 -3.97 20.82 50.03
C LYS A 18 -3.01 20.65 48.81
N THR A 19 -3.12 21.47 47.74
CA THR A 19 -2.30 22.66 47.32
C THR A 19 -0.77 22.45 47.11
N GLU A 20 -0.27 22.33 45.86
CA GLU A 20 0.31 23.32 44.89
C GLU A 20 1.86 23.50 44.98
N PRO A 21 2.62 23.66 43.86
CA PRO A 21 2.78 25.00 43.23
C PRO A 21 3.07 25.07 41.69
N GLU A 22 2.90 26.27 41.12
CA GLU A 22 3.23 26.70 39.74
C GLU A 22 4.72 27.05 39.49
N ALA A 23 5.21 26.93 38.23
CA ALA A 23 5.97 27.99 37.53
C ALA A 23 6.34 27.68 36.05
N LYS A 24 5.86 28.55 35.14
CA LYS A 24 6.44 29.07 33.87
C LYS A 24 7.28 28.16 32.95
N LYS A 25 6.86 28.09 31.67
CA LYS A 25 7.78 28.28 30.52
C LYS A 25 7.07 28.77 29.24
N SER A 26 7.41 30.01 28.89
CA SER A 26 7.48 30.70 27.59
C SER A 26 6.93 30.05 26.31
N LYS A 27 6.10 30.82 25.60
CA LYS A 27 5.90 30.80 24.15
C LYS A 27 7.24 30.91 23.41
N ALA A 28 7.52 29.96 22.51
CA ALA A 28 8.33 30.17 21.32
C ALA A 28 7.61 29.48 20.15
N GLY A 29 7.36 30.23 19.08
CA GLY A 29 6.54 29.79 17.95
C GLY A 29 7.18 28.61 17.22
N ALA A 30 6.51 27.47 17.25
CA ALA A 30 6.70 26.43 16.26
C ALA A 30 5.76 26.75 15.09
N LYS A 31 6.33 27.21 13.97
CA LYS A 31 5.65 27.24 12.68
C LYS A 31 5.06 25.85 12.44
N LYS A 32 3.74 25.77 12.31
CA LYS A 32 3.08 24.60 11.73
C LYS A 32 3.62 24.47 10.31
N ASN A 33 4.52 23.51 10.09
CA ASN A 33 4.77 23.02 8.76
C ASN A 33 3.46 22.39 8.29
N GLU A 34 2.85 23.02 7.28
CA GLU A 34 1.84 22.38 6.46
C GLU A 34 2.41 21.03 6.00
N LYS A 35 1.70 19.95 6.30
CA LYS A 35 2.00 18.66 5.69
C LYS A 35 1.67 18.80 4.21
N GLU A 36 2.67 19.08 3.39
CA GLU A 36 2.59 18.89 1.96
C GLU A 36 2.08 17.47 1.69
N ALA A 37 1.06 17.38 0.83
CA ALA A 37 0.48 16.13 0.40
C ALA A 37 1.57 15.25 -0.21
N VAL A 38 1.79 14.10 0.39
CA VAL A 38 2.66 13.04 -0.15
C VAL A 38 2.12 12.67 -1.52
N GLY A 39 2.96 12.76 -2.56
CA GLY A 39 2.59 12.38 -3.92
C GLY A 39 1.92 11.01 -3.95
N GLU A 40 0.74 10.95 -4.56
CA GLU A 40 0.05 9.68 -4.81
C GLU A 40 0.84 8.89 -5.86
N GLY A 41 1.02 7.58 -5.63
CA GLY A 41 1.75 6.72 -6.58
C GLY A 41 1.05 6.66 -7.94
N ALA A 42 1.75 6.16 -8.97
CA ALA A 42 1.29 6.17 -10.37
C ALA A 42 -0.17 5.69 -10.52
N VAL A 43 -1.04 6.48 -11.14
CA VAL A 43 -2.45 6.13 -11.35
C VAL A 43 -2.53 4.92 -12.28
N LEU A 44 -3.01 3.78 -11.78
CA LEU A 44 -3.11 2.52 -12.54
C LEU A 44 -4.49 2.33 -13.18
N TYR A 45 -5.45 3.16 -12.81
CA TYR A 45 -6.82 3.16 -13.29
C TYR A 45 -7.37 4.59 -13.17
N GLU A 46 -7.96 5.07 -14.26
CA GLU A 46 -8.76 6.29 -14.27
C GLU A 46 -10.20 5.90 -14.54
N ASP A 47 -11.14 6.55 -13.84
CA ASP A 47 -12.55 6.33 -14.06
C ASP A 47 -12.90 6.71 -15.51
N PRO A 48 -13.57 5.81 -16.26
CA PRO A 48 -14.08 6.18 -17.56
C PRO A 48 -15.12 7.29 -17.40
N PRO A 49 -15.28 8.17 -18.41
CA PRO A 49 -16.25 9.26 -18.34
C PRO A 49 -17.68 8.72 -18.15
N ASP A 50 -18.49 9.47 -17.39
CA ASP A 50 -19.89 9.13 -17.11
C ASP A 50 -20.70 8.84 -18.38
N GLN A 51 -21.11 7.59 -18.56
CA GLN A 51 -22.08 7.22 -19.60
C GLN A 51 -23.52 7.39 -19.08
N LYS A 52 -24.07 8.60 -19.26
CA LYS A 52 -25.43 8.97 -18.79
C LYS A 52 -26.57 8.54 -19.74
N THR A 53 -26.31 7.59 -20.64
CA THR A 53 -27.30 7.08 -21.59
C THR A 53 -27.26 5.56 -21.63
N SER A 54 -28.42 4.92 -21.58
CA SER A 54 -28.54 3.47 -21.76
C SER A 54 -28.14 3.04 -23.17
N PRO A 55 -27.87 1.74 -23.41
CA PRO A 55 -27.69 1.20 -24.78
C PRO A 55 -28.87 1.46 -25.72
N SER A 56 -30.06 1.70 -25.17
CA SER A 56 -31.29 2.07 -25.89
C SER A 56 -31.48 3.58 -26.07
N GLY A 57 -30.48 4.40 -25.71
CA GLY A 57 -30.48 5.86 -25.91
C GLY A 57 -31.27 6.66 -24.87
N LYS A 58 -31.73 6.05 -23.76
CA LYS A 58 -32.46 6.77 -22.71
C LYS A 58 -31.47 7.47 -21.78
N SER A 59 -31.70 8.76 -21.51
CA SER A 59 -30.93 9.52 -20.52
C SER A 59 -31.13 8.98 -19.10
N ALA A 60 -30.10 9.07 -18.27
CA ALA A 60 -30.15 8.76 -16.85
C ALA A 60 -31.16 9.69 -16.13
N THR A 61 -31.98 9.10 -15.26
CA THR A 61 -33.04 9.82 -14.52
C THR A 61 -32.84 9.81 -13.01
N LEU A 62 -31.83 9.10 -12.51
CA LEU A 62 -31.57 8.91 -11.09
C LEU A 62 -30.08 8.68 -10.87
N LYS A 63 -29.49 9.38 -9.88
CA LYS A 63 -28.12 9.18 -9.43
C LYS A 63 -28.09 8.70 -7.97
N ILE A 64 -27.61 7.48 -7.75
CA ILE A 64 -27.40 6.91 -6.42
C ILE A 64 -25.91 6.84 -6.16
N CYS A 65 -25.45 7.45 -5.07
CA CYS A 65 -24.06 7.37 -4.62
C CYS A 65 -23.98 6.53 -3.35
N SER A 66 -22.99 5.63 -3.28
CA SER A 66 -22.70 4.84 -2.08
C SER A 66 -21.26 5.07 -1.65
N TRP A 67 -21.03 5.37 -0.37
CA TRP A 67 -19.70 5.66 0.14
C TRP A 67 -19.52 5.16 1.58
N ASN A 68 -18.56 4.25 1.79
CA ASN A 68 -17.98 4.02 3.11
C ASN A 68 -17.10 5.22 3.52
N VAL A 69 -17.52 5.95 4.55
CA VAL A 69 -16.87 7.20 4.98
C VAL A 69 -15.83 7.02 6.09
N ASP A 70 -15.66 5.81 6.62
CA ASP A 70 -14.74 5.48 7.72
C ASP A 70 -14.78 6.53 8.86
N GLY A 71 -15.99 6.81 9.35
CA GLY A 71 -16.26 7.85 10.34
C GLY A 71 -16.70 9.18 9.72
N LEU A 72 -17.99 9.48 9.90
CA LEU A 72 -18.67 10.64 9.32
C LEU A 72 -17.97 11.97 9.61
N ARG A 73 -17.58 12.21 10.87
CA ARG A 73 -16.95 13.49 11.28
C ARG A 73 -15.59 13.69 10.62
N ALA A 74 -14.81 12.62 10.48
CA ALA A 74 -13.50 12.69 9.83
C ALA A 74 -13.66 12.98 8.34
N TRP A 75 -14.65 12.36 7.69
CA TRP A 75 -14.99 12.62 6.30
C TRP A 75 -15.47 14.06 6.05
N ILE A 76 -16.37 14.61 6.88
CA ILE A 76 -16.80 16.01 6.79
C ILE A 76 -15.61 16.97 6.96
N LYS A 77 -14.73 16.74 7.94
CA LYS A 77 -13.52 17.55 8.15
C LYS A 77 -12.59 17.55 6.93
N LYS A 78 -12.60 16.47 6.14
CA LYS A 78 -11.85 16.35 4.88
C LYS A 78 -12.64 16.86 3.66
N LYS A 79 -13.63 17.74 3.88
CA LYS A 79 -14.46 18.35 2.83
C LYS A 79 -15.35 17.36 2.07
N GLY A 80 -15.75 16.24 2.69
CA GLY A 80 -16.64 15.27 2.06
C GLY A 80 -17.97 15.86 1.56
N LEU A 81 -18.51 16.88 2.25
CA LEU A 81 -19.73 17.57 1.82
C LEU A 81 -19.55 18.42 0.55
N ASP A 82 -18.33 18.88 0.24
CA ASP A 82 -18.07 19.61 -1.00
C ASP A 82 -18.20 18.66 -2.20
N TRP A 83 -17.71 17.42 -2.07
CA TRP A 83 -17.93 16.37 -3.07
C TRP A 83 -19.41 16.07 -3.27
N VAL A 84 -20.22 16.01 -2.20
CA VAL A 84 -21.66 15.76 -2.35
C VAL A 84 -22.35 16.87 -3.14
N LYS A 85 -21.95 18.13 -2.92
CA LYS A 85 -22.48 19.27 -3.68
C LYS A 85 -22.08 19.22 -5.15
N GLU A 86 -20.85 18.80 -5.44
CA GLU A 86 -20.34 18.65 -6.81
C GLU A 86 -21.00 17.48 -7.55
N GLU A 87 -21.07 16.31 -6.91
CA GLU A 87 -21.68 15.13 -7.50
C GLU A 87 -23.19 15.21 -7.64
N ALA A 88 -23.86 15.99 -6.77
CA ALA A 88 -25.30 16.20 -6.73
C ALA A 88 -26.13 14.90 -6.85
N PRO A 89 -25.98 13.92 -5.93
CA PRO A 89 -26.76 12.69 -5.96
C PRO A 89 -28.24 12.94 -5.64
N ASP A 90 -29.12 12.10 -6.20
CA ASP A 90 -30.52 12.04 -5.79
C ASP A 90 -30.69 11.25 -4.49
N ILE A 91 -29.86 10.22 -4.29
CA ILE A 91 -29.80 9.40 -3.08
C ILE A 91 -28.34 9.15 -2.71
N LEU A 92 -27.99 9.40 -1.45
CA LEU A 92 -26.67 9.18 -0.88
C LEU A 92 -26.74 8.14 0.24
N CYS A 93 -26.04 7.02 0.04
CA CYS A 93 -25.90 5.93 0.99
C CYS A 93 -24.51 6.02 1.66
N LEU A 94 -24.48 6.20 2.98
CA LEU A 94 -23.24 6.27 3.76
C LEU A 94 -23.06 5.00 4.61
N GLN A 95 -21.84 4.47 4.64
CA GLN A 95 -21.48 3.31 5.47
C GLN A 95 -20.33 3.62 6.41
N GLU A 96 -20.20 2.81 7.46
CA GLU A 96 -19.18 2.97 8.50
C GLU A 96 -19.21 4.38 9.11
N THR A 97 -20.41 4.89 9.35
CA THR A 97 -20.58 6.28 9.78
C THR A 97 -20.02 6.55 11.17
N LYS A 98 -19.98 5.52 12.03
CA LYS A 98 -19.45 5.55 13.40
C LYS A 98 -20.02 6.73 14.20
N CYS A 99 -21.29 7.05 13.96
CA CYS A 99 -21.96 8.21 14.53
C CYS A 99 -23.42 7.86 14.82
N SER A 100 -23.88 8.15 16.03
CA SER A 100 -25.30 8.01 16.40
C SER A 100 -26.12 9.19 15.87
N GLU A 101 -27.43 8.98 15.69
CA GLU A 101 -28.36 9.96 15.10
C GLU A 101 -28.41 11.29 15.88
N ASN A 102 -28.44 11.23 17.21
CA ASN A 102 -28.43 12.40 18.09
C ASN A 102 -27.12 13.22 18.07
N LYS A 103 -26.11 12.74 17.34
CA LYS A 103 -24.75 13.29 17.29
C LYS A 103 -24.32 13.67 15.87
N LEU A 104 -25.27 13.70 14.94
CA LEU A 104 -25.06 14.10 13.55
C LEU A 104 -24.59 15.57 13.46
N PRO A 105 -23.55 15.87 12.67
CA PRO A 105 -23.10 17.25 12.45
C PRO A 105 -24.17 18.11 11.78
N VAL A 106 -24.27 19.37 12.20
CA VAL A 106 -25.29 20.32 11.71
C VAL A 106 -25.15 20.54 10.20
N GLU A 107 -23.92 20.58 9.70
CA GLU A 107 -23.62 20.79 8.29
C GLU A 107 -24.19 19.69 7.39
N LEU A 108 -24.35 18.46 7.92
CA LEU A 108 -25.02 17.36 7.21
C LEU A 108 -26.55 17.50 7.31
N GLN A 109 -27.07 17.88 8.47
CA GLN A 109 -28.51 18.06 8.67
C GLN A 109 -29.07 19.18 7.77
N GLU A 110 -28.27 20.22 7.54
CA GLU A 110 -28.62 21.37 6.69
C GLU A 110 -28.25 21.18 5.21
N LEU A 111 -27.85 19.97 4.80
CA LEU A 111 -27.41 19.70 3.43
C LEU A 111 -28.55 19.91 2.42
N SER A 112 -28.44 20.99 1.64
CA SER A 112 -29.43 21.37 0.64
C SER A 112 -29.62 20.29 -0.44
N GLY A 113 -30.87 19.96 -0.75
CA GLY A 113 -31.22 19.01 -1.81
C GLY A 113 -31.38 17.56 -1.36
N LEU A 114 -30.90 17.18 -0.18
CA LEU A 114 -31.04 15.85 0.41
C LEU A 114 -31.75 15.93 1.78
N SER A 115 -33.01 16.38 1.74
CA SER A 115 -33.80 16.72 2.93
C SER A 115 -34.34 15.50 3.70
N HIS A 116 -34.43 14.33 3.07
CA HIS A 116 -34.93 13.12 3.72
C HIS A 116 -33.77 12.29 4.23
N GLN A 117 -33.47 12.38 5.52
CA GLN A 117 -32.32 11.74 6.15
C GLN A 117 -32.76 10.65 7.11
N TYR A 118 -32.15 9.48 7.00
CA TYR A 118 -32.43 8.30 7.81
C TYR A 118 -31.11 7.73 8.33
N TRP A 119 -31.11 7.27 9.57
CA TRP A 119 -29.89 6.85 10.23
C TRP A 119 -30.07 5.59 11.04
N SER A 120 -29.07 4.72 11.01
CA SER A 120 -29.03 3.51 11.83
C SER A 120 -27.64 3.35 12.42
N ALA A 121 -27.57 3.18 13.73
CA ALA A 121 -26.33 2.97 14.47
C ALA A 121 -26.63 2.14 15.73
N PRO A 122 -25.63 1.44 16.29
CA PRO A 122 -25.80 0.72 17.55
C PRO A 122 -26.23 1.65 18.68
N SER A 123 -27.16 1.21 19.51
CA SER A 123 -27.61 1.95 20.70
C SER A 123 -26.67 1.78 21.90
N ASP A 124 -25.93 0.67 21.97
CA ASP A 124 -25.09 0.27 23.11
C ASP A 124 -23.57 0.46 22.85
N LYS A 125 -23.17 0.64 21.59
CA LYS A 125 -21.76 0.73 21.17
C LYS A 125 -21.52 1.93 20.25
N GLU A 126 -21.36 3.10 20.87
CA GLU A 126 -21.09 4.34 20.14
C GLU A 126 -19.77 4.26 19.36
N GLY A 127 -19.77 4.77 18.12
CA GLY A 127 -18.57 4.84 17.28
C GLY A 127 -18.15 3.50 16.65
N TYR A 128 -18.95 2.45 16.79
CA TYR A 128 -18.61 1.11 16.31
C TYR A 128 -18.98 0.88 14.84
N SER A 129 -20.23 1.09 14.48
CA SER A 129 -20.78 0.91 13.12
C SER A 129 -21.88 1.93 12.86
N GLY A 130 -22.44 1.91 11.65
CA GLY A 130 -23.61 2.71 11.31
C GLY A 130 -23.74 2.92 9.82
N VAL A 131 -24.97 3.16 9.39
CA VAL A 131 -25.31 3.53 8.01
C VAL A 131 -26.21 4.76 8.00
N GLY A 132 -26.11 5.53 6.92
CA GLY A 132 -26.95 6.68 6.65
C GLY A 132 -27.56 6.57 5.26
N LEU A 133 -28.78 7.07 5.11
CA LEU A 133 -29.44 7.25 3.82
C LEU A 133 -30.01 8.65 3.76
N LEU A 134 -29.54 9.44 2.80
CA LEU A 134 -30.06 10.77 2.52
C LEU A 134 -30.67 10.77 1.12
N SER A 135 -31.83 11.37 0.97
CA SER A 135 -32.57 11.37 -0.29
C SER A 135 -33.20 12.71 -0.59
N ARG A 136 -33.26 13.04 -1.88
CA ARG A 136 -34.01 14.17 -2.42
C ARG A 136 -35.51 13.92 -2.44
N GLN A 137 -35.91 12.67 -2.65
CA GLN A 137 -37.32 12.25 -2.65
C GLN A 137 -37.64 11.43 -1.41
N CYS A 138 -38.80 11.67 -0.81
CA CYS A 138 -39.26 10.90 0.34
C CYS A 138 -39.53 9.44 -0.08
N PRO A 139 -38.88 8.44 0.54
CA PRO A 139 -39.28 7.04 0.38
C PRO A 139 -40.72 6.82 0.86
N LEU A 140 -41.42 5.88 0.24
CA LEU A 140 -42.75 5.42 0.67
C LEU A 140 -42.71 4.80 2.07
N LYS A 141 -41.64 4.07 2.35
CA LYS A 141 -41.42 3.39 3.62
C LYS A 141 -39.93 3.27 3.89
N VAL A 142 -39.55 3.46 5.16
CA VAL A 142 -38.20 3.16 5.64
C VAL A 142 -38.29 2.15 6.78
N SER A 143 -37.41 1.16 6.76
CA SER A 143 -37.23 0.19 7.84
C SER A 143 -35.76 -0.05 8.13
N TYR A 144 -35.46 -0.51 9.33
CA TYR A 144 -34.10 -0.69 9.85
C TYR A 144 -33.86 -2.17 10.15
N GLY A 145 -32.66 -2.64 9.84
CA GLY A 145 -32.29 -4.04 10.06
C GLY A 145 -32.88 -5.01 9.03
N ILE A 146 -32.76 -6.29 9.34
CA ILE A 146 -33.19 -7.43 8.52
C ILE A 146 -34.22 -8.34 9.21
N GLY A 147 -34.64 -8.00 10.43
CA GLY A 147 -35.63 -8.74 11.20
C GLY A 147 -35.04 -9.88 12.03
N GLU A 148 -33.73 -9.83 12.30
CA GLU A 148 -33.00 -10.81 13.11
C GLU A 148 -32.31 -10.07 14.26
N GLU A 149 -32.74 -10.33 15.50
CA GLU A 149 -32.32 -9.55 16.67
C GLU A 149 -30.79 -9.53 16.86
N GLU A 150 -30.11 -10.64 16.60
CA GLU A 150 -28.64 -10.73 16.69
C GLU A 150 -27.92 -9.74 15.73
N HIS A 151 -28.55 -9.44 14.60
CA HIS A 151 -27.98 -8.65 13.52
C HIS A 151 -28.36 -7.17 13.63
N ASP A 152 -29.57 -6.89 14.07
CA ASP A 152 -30.17 -5.56 14.01
C ASP A 152 -29.60 -4.59 15.08
N GLN A 153 -28.98 -5.12 16.13
CA GLN A 153 -28.33 -4.30 17.17
C GLN A 153 -27.10 -3.53 16.67
N GLU A 154 -26.48 -3.95 15.55
CA GLU A 154 -25.27 -3.29 15.03
C GLU A 154 -25.58 -2.11 14.07
N GLY A 155 -26.86 -1.81 13.80
CA GLY A 155 -27.27 -0.65 13.00
C GLY A 155 -26.69 -0.63 11.59
N ARG A 156 -26.65 -1.79 10.93
CA ARG A 156 -25.91 -2.01 9.67
C ARG A 156 -26.74 -1.87 8.40
N VAL A 157 -28.07 -1.78 8.51
CA VAL A 157 -28.97 -1.86 7.35
C VAL A 157 -30.09 -0.83 7.46
N ILE A 158 -30.26 -0.05 6.40
CA ILE A 158 -31.48 0.73 6.14
C ILE A 158 -32.08 0.24 4.84
N VAL A 159 -33.40 0.07 4.83
CA VAL A 159 -34.20 -0.25 3.65
C VAL A 159 -35.16 0.89 3.38
N ALA A 160 -35.10 1.44 2.17
CA ALA A 160 -35.97 2.51 1.70
C ALA A 160 -36.74 2.03 0.46
N GLU A 161 -38.06 2.01 0.55
CA GLU A 161 -38.95 1.66 -0.56
C GLU A 161 -39.36 2.91 -1.34
N TYR A 162 -39.17 2.89 -2.66
CA TYR A 162 -39.64 3.90 -3.60
C TYR A 162 -40.68 3.28 -4.54
N ASP A 163 -41.37 4.10 -5.36
CA ASP A 163 -42.41 3.62 -6.28
C ASP A 163 -41.92 2.50 -7.22
N ALA A 164 -40.72 2.65 -7.78
CA ALA A 164 -40.19 1.74 -8.79
C ALA A 164 -39.25 0.65 -8.26
N PHE A 165 -38.62 0.85 -7.08
CA PHE A 165 -37.59 -0.05 -6.56
C PHE A 165 -37.48 0.03 -5.04
N VAL A 166 -36.83 -0.97 -4.44
CA VAL A 166 -36.39 -0.97 -3.04
C VAL A 166 -34.88 -0.76 -3.02
N LEU A 167 -34.42 0.18 -2.20
CA LEU A 167 -33.01 0.45 -1.97
C LEU A 167 -32.59 -0.07 -0.60
N VAL A 168 -31.49 -0.80 -0.56
CA VAL A 168 -30.86 -1.27 0.67
C VAL A 168 -29.47 -0.65 0.76
N THR A 169 -29.17 0.06 1.85
CA THR A 169 -27.79 0.44 2.20
C THR A 169 -27.31 -0.45 3.33
N ALA A 170 -26.20 -1.15 3.11
CA ALA A 170 -25.67 -2.14 4.05
C ALA A 170 -24.19 -1.92 4.37
N TYR A 171 -23.84 -2.10 5.64
CA TYR A 171 -22.47 -2.20 6.11
C TYR A 171 -22.24 -3.61 6.67
N VAL A 172 -21.91 -4.56 5.80
CA VAL A 172 -21.76 -5.98 6.14
C VAL A 172 -20.60 -6.15 7.14
N PRO A 173 -20.73 -7.00 8.17
CA PRO A 173 -19.68 -7.21 9.15
C PRO A 173 -18.34 -7.68 8.53
N ASN A 174 -17.23 -7.12 9.01
CA ASN A 174 -15.90 -7.62 8.68
C ASN A 174 -15.54 -8.82 9.60
N ALA A 175 -14.88 -9.86 9.06
CA ALA A 175 -14.44 -11.02 9.85
C ALA A 175 -13.35 -10.69 10.90
N GLY A 176 -12.72 -9.52 10.80
CA GLY A 176 -11.76 -9.00 11.77
C GLY A 176 -10.38 -9.65 11.68
N ARG A 177 -9.42 -9.10 12.42
CA ARG A 177 -8.05 -9.62 12.47
C ARG A 177 -8.04 -11.02 13.05
N GLY A 178 -7.33 -11.94 12.40
CA GLY A 178 -7.30 -13.35 12.82
C GLY A 178 -8.62 -14.09 12.58
N LEU A 179 -9.56 -13.50 11.81
CA LEU A 179 -10.83 -14.11 11.42
C LEU A 179 -11.75 -14.44 12.60
N VAL A 180 -11.61 -13.69 13.71
CA VAL A 180 -12.34 -13.90 14.96
C VAL A 180 -13.87 -13.81 14.83
N ARG A 181 -14.38 -13.14 13.80
CA ARG A 181 -15.83 -13.01 13.53
C ARG A 181 -16.27 -13.75 12.28
N LEU A 182 -15.44 -14.63 11.71
CA LEU A 182 -15.78 -15.30 10.44
C LEU A 182 -17.07 -16.12 10.56
N GLU A 183 -17.25 -16.88 11.65
CA GLU A 183 -18.47 -17.64 11.89
C GLU A 183 -19.72 -16.75 12.00
N TYR A 184 -19.60 -15.60 12.68
CA TYR A 184 -20.68 -14.61 12.73
C TYR A 184 -20.98 -14.04 11.34
N ARG A 185 -19.94 -13.71 10.57
CA ARG A 185 -20.08 -13.22 9.20
C ARG A 185 -20.81 -14.22 8.30
N GLN A 186 -20.52 -15.51 8.40
CA GLN A 186 -21.23 -16.52 7.60
C GLN A 186 -22.72 -16.62 7.93
N ARG A 187 -23.08 -16.55 9.23
CA ARG A 187 -24.49 -16.52 9.67
C ARG A 187 -25.19 -15.25 9.21
N TRP A 188 -24.50 -14.11 9.27
CA TRP A 188 -24.97 -12.84 8.70
C TRP A 188 -25.26 -12.96 7.20
N ASP A 189 -24.31 -13.50 6.42
CA ASP A 189 -24.46 -13.61 4.96
C ASP A 189 -25.66 -14.48 4.57
N GLU A 190 -25.92 -15.56 5.30
CA GLU A 190 -27.10 -16.41 5.10
C GLU A 190 -28.41 -15.65 5.39
N ALA A 191 -28.50 -15.00 6.55
CA ALA A 191 -29.68 -14.22 6.95
C ALA A 191 -29.93 -13.05 5.98
N PHE A 192 -28.87 -12.32 5.63
CA PHE A 192 -28.93 -11.18 4.71
C PHE A 192 -29.38 -11.62 3.31
N ARG A 193 -28.85 -12.73 2.79
CA ARG A 193 -29.28 -13.31 1.52
C ARG A 193 -30.77 -13.69 1.53
N LYS A 194 -31.24 -14.35 2.58
CA LYS A 194 -32.66 -14.72 2.73
C LYS A 194 -33.56 -13.48 2.76
N PHE A 195 -33.14 -12.45 3.49
CA PHE A 195 -33.83 -11.17 3.57
C PHE A 195 -33.93 -10.48 2.20
N LEU A 196 -32.81 -10.32 1.51
CA LEU A 196 -32.77 -9.69 0.18
C LEU A 196 -33.59 -10.47 -0.85
N LYS A 197 -33.55 -11.81 -0.81
CA LYS A 197 -34.39 -12.65 -1.67
C LYS A 197 -35.89 -12.36 -1.46
N GLY A 198 -36.30 -12.14 -0.21
CA GLY A 198 -37.68 -11.79 0.13
C GLY A 198 -38.10 -10.38 -0.30
N LEU A 199 -37.15 -9.44 -0.44
CA LEU A 199 -37.40 -8.10 -1.00
C LEU A 199 -37.47 -8.16 -2.53
N ALA A 200 -36.49 -8.81 -3.16
CA ALA A 200 -36.37 -8.92 -4.61
C ALA A 200 -37.56 -9.65 -5.26
N SER A 201 -38.27 -10.51 -4.52
CA SER A 201 -39.48 -11.17 -5.01
C SER A 201 -40.70 -10.24 -5.15
N ARG A 202 -40.66 -9.06 -4.52
CA ARG A 202 -41.79 -8.11 -4.48
C ARG A 202 -41.60 -6.94 -5.43
N LYS A 203 -40.36 -6.43 -5.53
CA LYS A 203 -40.04 -5.19 -6.23
C LYS A 203 -38.57 -5.22 -6.67
N PRO A 204 -38.20 -4.54 -7.79
CA PRO A 204 -36.81 -4.38 -8.19
C PRO A 204 -35.94 -3.90 -7.02
N LEU A 205 -34.77 -4.52 -6.84
CA LEU A 205 -33.91 -4.33 -5.69
C LEU A 205 -32.58 -3.69 -6.12
N VAL A 206 -32.19 -2.63 -5.42
CA VAL A 206 -30.86 -2.01 -5.50
C VAL A 206 -30.17 -2.22 -4.16
N LEU A 207 -29.03 -2.89 -4.17
CA LEU A 207 -28.17 -3.05 -2.99
C LEU A 207 -26.96 -2.13 -3.14
N CYS A 208 -26.79 -1.24 -2.16
CA CYS A 208 -25.64 -0.37 -2.02
C CYS A 208 -24.92 -0.66 -0.71
N GLY A 209 -23.63 -0.34 -0.69
CA GLY A 209 -22.85 -0.26 0.53
C GLY A 209 -21.56 -1.04 0.51
N ASP A 210 -21.01 -1.27 1.69
CA ASP A 210 -19.76 -1.98 1.87
C ASP A 210 -20.06 -3.41 2.33
N LEU A 211 -19.77 -4.35 1.42
CA LEU A 211 -19.99 -5.78 1.62
C LEU A 211 -18.82 -6.47 2.31
N ASN A 212 -17.73 -5.74 2.62
CA ASN A 212 -16.53 -6.26 3.26
C ASN A 212 -16.03 -7.54 2.58
N VAL A 213 -15.97 -7.55 1.25
CA VAL A 213 -15.46 -8.66 0.44
C VAL A 213 -14.99 -8.15 -0.92
N ALA A 214 -13.79 -8.57 -1.34
CA ALA A 214 -13.36 -8.53 -2.74
C ALA A 214 -13.69 -9.90 -3.37
N HIS A 215 -14.54 -9.92 -4.39
CA HIS A 215 -15.17 -11.14 -4.90
C HIS A 215 -14.19 -12.03 -5.66
N GLU A 216 -13.47 -11.44 -6.61
CA GLU A 216 -12.57 -12.15 -7.50
C GLU A 216 -11.11 -11.73 -7.30
N GLU A 217 -10.18 -12.57 -7.77
CA GLU A 217 -8.75 -12.26 -7.66
C GLU A 217 -8.37 -10.95 -8.35
N ILE A 218 -9.12 -10.53 -9.39
CA ILE A 218 -8.95 -9.25 -10.08
C ILE A 218 -9.34 -8.03 -9.22
N ASP A 219 -10.23 -8.22 -8.24
CA ASP A 219 -10.70 -7.17 -7.33
C ASP A 219 -9.71 -6.85 -6.22
N LEU A 220 -8.59 -7.56 -6.14
CA LEU A 220 -7.58 -7.36 -5.12
C LEU A 220 -6.16 -7.35 -5.70
N ARG A 221 -5.34 -6.39 -5.26
CA ARG A 221 -3.97 -6.24 -5.79
C ARG A 221 -3.05 -7.44 -5.53
N ASN A 222 -3.20 -8.12 -4.39
CA ASN A 222 -2.35 -9.25 -4.00
C ASN A 222 -3.22 -10.42 -3.49
N PRO A 223 -3.92 -11.14 -4.40
CA PRO A 223 -4.87 -12.16 -4.00
C PRO A 223 -4.20 -13.32 -3.26
N LYS A 224 -3.01 -13.76 -3.73
CA LYS A 224 -2.26 -14.88 -3.13
C LYS A 224 -1.91 -14.64 -1.66
N GLY A 225 -1.43 -13.44 -1.32
CA GLY A 225 -1.05 -13.08 0.04
C GLY A 225 -2.22 -12.82 0.99
N ASN A 226 -3.43 -12.62 0.46
CA ASN A 226 -4.59 -12.19 1.24
C ASN A 226 -5.65 -13.27 1.44
N LYS A 227 -5.47 -14.51 0.93
CA LYS A 227 -6.46 -15.60 1.07
C LYS A 227 -6.84 -15.95 2.52
N LYS A 228 -6.04 -15.51 3.51
CA LYS A 228 -6.29 -15.72 4.95
C LYS A 228 -6.65 -14.43 5.70
N ASN A 229 -6.89 -13.33 4.97
CA ASN A 229 -7.25 -12.03 5.53
C ASN A 229 -8.74 -11.78 5.34
N ALA A 230 -9.34 -11.11 6.32
CA ALA A 230 -10.74 -10.69 6.25
C ALA A 230 -10.99 -9.83 4.99
N GLY A 231 -12.15 -10.02 4.38
CA GLY A 231 -12.52 -9.43 3.10
C GLY A 231 -11.99 -10.15 1.86
N PHE A 232 -11.23 -11.24 2.01
CA PHE A 232 -10.77 -12.05 0.87
C PHE A 232 -10.62 -13.55 1.19
N THR A 233 -11.25 -14.03 2.25
CA THR A 233 -11.25 -15.46 2.56
C THR A 233 -12.09 -16.25 1.54
N PRO A 234 -11.81 -17.54 1.31
CA PRO A 234 -12.66 -18.40 0.49
C PRO A 234 -14.13 -18.38 0.92
N GLN A 235 -14.39 -18.32 2.23
CA GLN A 235 -15.73 -18.31 2.82
C GLN A 235 -16.49 -17.02 2.50
N GLU A 236 -15.87 -15.84 2.66
CA GLU A 236 -16.50 -14.56 2.33
C GLU A 236 -16.78 -14.45 0.83
N ARG A 237 -15.82 -14.89 -0.01
CA ARG A 237 -15.97 -14.91 -1.47
C ARG A 237 -17.10 -15.85 -1.91
N GLN A 238 -17.13 -17.06 -1.35
CA GLN A 238 -18.21 -18.01 -1.60
C GLN A 238 -19.57 -17.45 -1.17
N GLY A 239 -19.65 -16.84 0.01
CA GLY A 239 -20.88 -16.22 0.51
C GLY A 239 -21.42 -15.15 -0.44
N PHE A 240 -20.54 -14.32 -1.01
CA PHE A 240 -20.93 -13.32 -2.01
C PHE A 240 -21.36 -13.96 -3.35
N GLY A 241 -20.66 -15.01 -3.81
CA GLY A 241 -21.08 -15.79 -4.97
C GLY A 241 -22.47 -16.41 -4.79
N GLU A 242 -22.75 -16.99 -3.63
CA GLU A 242 -24.08 -17.54 -3.29
C GLU A 242 -25.16 -16.45 -3.22
N LEU A 243 -24.83 -15.24 -2.77
CA LEU A 243 -25.76 -14.10 -2.79
C LEU A 243 -26.19 -13.77 -4.23
N LEU A 244 -25.22 -13.60 -5.14
CA LEU A 244 -25.50 -13.28 -6.54
C LEU A 244 -26.25 -14.39 -7.29
N GLN A 245 -26.06 -15.65 -6.88
CA GLN A 245 -26.82 -16.79 -7.44
C GLN A 245 -28.25 -16.87 -6.89
N ALA A 246 -28.45 -16.58 -5.60
CA ALA A 246 -29.74 -16.79 -4.94
C ALA A 246 -30.72 -15.62 -5.07
N VAL A 247 -30.20 -14.41 -5.31
CA VAL A 247 -30.96 -13.16 -5.47
C VAL A 247 -30.69 -12.66 -6.89
N PRO A 248 -31.71 -12.17 -7.64
CA PRO A 248 -31.53 -11.65 -9.01
C PRO A 248 -30.82 -10.29 -9.01
N LEU A 249 -29.59 -10.26 -8.49
CA LEU A 249 -28.70 -9.11 -8.45
C LEU A 249 -27.62 -9.29 -9.51
N THR A 250 -27.10 -8.15 -9.97
CA THR A 250 -25.95 -8.10 -10.86
C THR A 250 -24.93 -7.18 -10.22
N ASP A 251 -23.68 -7.63 -10.13
CA ASP A 251 -22.56 -6.76 -9.77
C ASP A 251 -22.39 -5.73 -10.88
N SER A 252 -22.85 -4.50 -10.62
CA SER A 252 -22.85 -3.42 -11.62
C SER A 252 -21.47 -3.11 -12.17
N PHE A 253 -20.43 -3.13 -11.33
CA PHE A 253 -19.07 -2.80 -11.75
C PHE A 253 -18.53 -3.90 -12.65
N ARG A 254 -18.64 -5.18 -12.23
CA ARG A 254 -18.13 -6.30 -13.02
C ARG A 254 -18.96 -6.60 -14.27
N HIS A 255 -20.23 -6.22 -14.28
CA HIS A 255 -21.06 -6.29 -15.49
C HIS A 255 -20.59 -5.29 -16.56
N LEU A 256 -20.29 -4.05 -16.17
CA LEU A 256 -19.83 -3.00 -17.09
C LEU A 256 -18.34 -3.15 -17.44
N TYR A 257 -17.54 -3.64 -16.50
CA TYR A 257 -16.07 -3.69 -16.56
C TYR A 257 -15.54 -5.08 -16.18
N PRO A 258 -15.85 -6.14 -16.96
CA PRO A 258 -15.57 -7.52 -16.58
C PRO A 258 -14.08 -7.82 -16.41
N ASN A 259 -13.23 -7.19 -17.23
CA ASN A 259 -11.79 -7.45 -17.26
C ASN A 259 -10.94 -6.28 -16.74
N THR A 260 -11.56 -5.22 -16.22
CA THR A 260 -10.82 -4.05 -15.75
C THR A 260 -10.11 -4.35 -14.44
N ALA A 261 -8.79 -4.42 -14.49
CA ALA A 261 -7.93 -4.55 -13.32
C ALA A 261 -7.61 -3.18 -12.71
N TYR A 262 -7.07 -3.19 -11.49
CA TYR A 262 -6.54 -2.01 -10.78
C TYR A 262 -7.53 -0.91 -10.36
N ALA A 263 -8.84 -1.10 -10.61
CA ALA A 263 -9.91 -0.20 -10.17
C ALA A 263 -10.24 -0.37 -8.67
N TYR A 264 -9.28 -0.05 -7.81
CA TYR A 264 -9.44 -0.17 -6.35
C TYR A 264 -9.86 1.17 -5.73
N THR A 265 -10.77 1.12 -4.77
CA THR A 265 -11.28 2.30 -4.06
C THR A 265 -10.83 2.34 -2.58
N PHE A 266 -10.06 1.33 -2.14
CA PHE A 266 -9.60 1.19 -0.76
C PHE A 266 -8.12 0.80 -0.69
N TRP A 267 -7.41 1.41 0.27
CA TRP A 267 -6.04 1.05 0.65
C TRP A 267 -5.95 0.89 2.16
N THR A 268 -5.23 -0.13 2.61
CA THR A 268 -4.90 -0.25 4.04
C THR A 268 -4.07 0.94 4.50
N TYR A 269 -4.39 1.48 5.68
CA TYR A 269 -3.59 2.54 6.32
C TYR A 269 -2.21 2.03 6.77
N MET A 270 -2.03 0.71 6.88
CA MET A 270 -0.75 0.12 7.22
C MET A 270 0.27 0.36 6.11
N MET A 271 1.53 0.57 6.51
CA MET A 271 2.68 0.68 5.60
C MET A 271 2.55 1.78 4.54
N ASN A 272 1.66 2.76 4.73
CA ASN A 272 1.41 3.86 3.79
C ASN A 272 1.00 3.38 2.38
N ALA A 273 0.16 2.32 2.32
CA ALA A 273 -0.14 1.61 1.07
C ALA A 273 -0.70 2.51 -0.04
N ARG A 274 -1.53 3.51 0.31
CA ARG A 274 -2.08 4.49 -0.64
C ARG A 274 -0.98 5.29 -1.35
N SER A 275 -0.05 5.86 -0.59
CA SER A 275 1.06 6.65 -1.18
C SER A 275 1.99 5.83 -2.06
N LYS A 276 2.14 4.53 -1.78
CA LYS A 276 3.09 3.67 -2.49
C LYS A 276 2.53 3.15 -3.82
N ASN A 277 1.22 3.29 -4.03
CA ASN A 277 0.41 2.54 -4.99
C ASN A 277 0.92 1.11 -5.29
N VAL A 278 1.45 0.48 -4.23
CA VAL A 278 2.41 -0.65 -4.18
C VAL A 278 3.01 -1.05 -5.53
N VAL A 279 4.24 -0.68 -5.87
CA VAL A 279 4.97 -1.32 -7.00
C VAL A 279 5.16 -2.83 -6.69
N PRO A 280 4.85 -3.77 -7.60
CA PRO A 280 5.08 -5.19 -7.37
C PRO A 280 6.57 -5.48 -7.15
N GLY A 281 6.92 -6.33 -6.18
CA GLY A 281 8.28 -6.90 -6.05
C GLY A 281 9.09 -6.48 -4.81
N HIS A 282 8.68 -5.48 -4.03
CA HIS A 282 9.40 -5.06 -2.82
C HIS A 282 8.58 -5.29 -1.54
N ALA A 283 9.00 -6.25 -0.71
CA ALA A 283 8.28 -6.63 0.51
C ALA A 283 8.28 -5.53 1.59
N GLY A 284 9.19 -4.56 1.50
CA GLY A 284 9.30 -3.41 2.41
C GLY A 284 9.69 -3.80 3.83
N ARG A 285 10.56 -4.80 3.99
CA ARG A 285 11.02 -5.31 5.29
C ARG A 285 12.53 -5.12 5.44
N LEU A 286 12.97 -4.89 6.67
CA LEU A 286 14.37 -4.96 7.06
C LEU A 286 14.59 -6.24 7.86
N VAL A 287 15.43 -7.14 7.36
CA VAL A 287 15.61 -8.48 7.90
C VAL A 287 17.01 -8.61 8.50
N PHE A 288 17.07 -8.89 9.80
CA PHE A 288 18.32 -9.21 10.50
C PHE A 288 18.47 -10.72 10.59
N GLY A 289 19.66 -11.25 10.38
CA GLY A 289 19.91 -12.68 10.46
C GLY A 289 21.37 -13.06 10.27
N ILE A 290 21.61 -14.37 10.22
CA ILE A 290 22.93 -14.94 9.93
C ILE A 290 22.88 -15.55 8.53
N LEU A 291 23.77 -15.10 7.64
CA LEU A 291 23.96 -15.68 6.31
C LEU A 291 25.36 -16.29 6.23
N ASN A 292 25.43 -17.61 6.09
CA ASN A 292 26.68 -18.38 6.03
C ASN A 292 27.71 -17.98 7.12
N GLY A 293 27.22 -17.92 8.36
CA GLY A 293 28.04 -17.55 9.53
C GLY A 293 28.30 -16.06 9.74
N ARG A 294 27.75 -15.17 8.89
CA ARG A 294 27.91 -13.71 9.02
C ARG A 294 26.63 -13.02 9.44
N ALA A 295 26.75 -12.08 10.37
CA ALA A 295 25.64 -11.21 10.75
C ALA A 295 25.33 -10.25 9.60
N CYS A 296 24.09 -10.28 9.13
CA CYS A 296 23.63 -9.49 8.00
C CYS A 296 22.34 -8.74 8.36
N VAL A 297 22.20 -7.57 7.74
CA VAL A 297 20.93 -6.84 7.63
C VAL A 297 20.59 -6.70 6.16
N MET A 298 19.40 -7.14 5.77
CA MET A 298 18.96 -7.19 4.38
C MET A 298 17.73 -6.30 4.18
N MET A 299 17.80 -5.40 3.19
CA MET A 299 16.63 -4.69 2.70
C MET A 299 15.85 -5.59 1.74
N GLN A 300 14.76 -6.19 2.23
CA GLN A 300 13.83 -6.95 1.38
C GLN A 300 12.88 -5.98 0.66
N GLY A 301 13.44 -5.25 -0.28
CA GLY A 301 12.81 -4.14 -0.98
C GLY A 301 13.63 -2.85 -0.84
N ARG A 302 13.76 -2.11 -1.94
CA ARG A 302 14.47 -0.82 -1.96
C ARG A 302 13.55 0.30 -2.41
N PHE A 303 14.07 1.52 -2.37
CA PHE A 303 13.40 2.72 -2.85
C PHE A 303 14.05 3.20 -4.14
N HIS A 304 13.27 3.77 -5.04
CA HIS A 304 13.73 4.34 -6.31
C HIS A 304 13.32 5.80 -6.44
N MET A 305 14.07 6.55 -7.23
CA MET A 305 13.75 7.95 -7.52
C MET A 305 12.47 8.09 -8.34
N TYR A 306 12.21 7.20 -9.31
CA TYR A 306 10.98 7.23 -10.10
C TYR A 306 9.70 7.02 -9.28
N GLU A 307 9.81 6.56 -8.01
CA GLU A 307 8.69 6.52 -7.07
C GLU A 307 8.38 7.90 -6.45
N GLY A 308 9.09 8.95 -6.87
CA GLY A 308 8.97 10.31 -6.33
C GLY A 308 9.80 10.56 -5.08
N TYR A 309 10.65 9.62 -4.67
CA TYR A 309 11.51 9.80 -3.50
C TYR A 309 12.73 10.65 -3.85
N PRO A 310 13.03 11.73 -3.07
CA PRO A 310 14.31 12.41 -3.18
C PRO A 310 15.45 11.49 -2.74
N PHE A 311 16.64 11.65 -3.31
CA PHE A 311 17.74 10.72 -3.06
C PHE A 311 18.14 10.57 -1.59
N TRP A 312 18.01 11.62 -0.77
CA TRP A 312 18.27 11.50 0.67
C TRP A 312 17.36 10.49 1.38
N LYS A 313 16.12 10.27 0.88
CA LYS A 313 15.23 9.20 1.37
C LYS A 313 15.66 7.84 0.81
N VAL A 314 15.95 7.77 -0.49
CA VAL A 314 16.41 6.54 -1.15
C VAL A 314 17.61 5.96 -0.42
N THR A 315 18.58 6.80 -0.07
CA THR A 315 19.85 6.40 0.53
C THR A 315 19.85 6.45 2.07
N PHE A 316 18.73 6.82 2.71
CA PHE A 316 18.64 6.90 4.17
C PHE A 316 19.07 5.60 4.88
N PRO A 317 18.64 4.41 4.42
CA PRO A 317 19.01 3.15 5.07
C PRO A 317 20.53 2.90 5.13
N VAL A 318 21.30 3.38 4.15
CA VAL A 318 22.76 3.19 4.11
C VAL A 318 23.45 3.89 5.30
N ARG A 319 22.98 5.09 5.68
CA ARG A 319 23.48 5.79 6.87
C ARG A 319 23.08 5.07 8.16
N VAL A 320 21.89 4.47 8.19
CA VAL A 320 21.46 3.62 9.33
C VAL A 320 22.38 2.40 9.43
N PHE A 321 22.72 1.74 8.33
CA PHE A 321 23.64 0.60 8.33
C PHE A 321 25.03 0.97 8.85
N ARG A 322 25.55 2.14 8.45
CA ARG A 322 26.81 2.65 9.03
C ARG A 322 26.74 2.75 10.55
N LEU A 323 25.66 3.30 11.08
CA LEU A 323 25.46 3.47 12.54
C LEU A 323 25.23 2.15 13.27
N LEU A 324 24.71 1.13 12.58
CA LEU A 324 24.58 -0.23 13.10
C LEU A 324 25.91 -1.02 13.09
N GLY A 325 27.00 -0.42 12.58
CA GLY A 325 28.31 -1.07 12.50
C GLY A 325 28.53 -1.90 11.24
N VAL A 326 27.72 -1.72 10.19
CA VAL A 326 27.96 -2.38 8.90
C VAL A 326 29.20 -1.80 8.24
N GLU A 327 30.11 -2.67 7.81
CA GLU A 327 31.37 -2.28 7.14
C GLU A 327 31.36 -2.53 5.63
N THR A 328 30.49 -3.44 5.15
CA THR A 328 30.39 -3.80 3.73
C THR A 328 28.93 -3.73 3.29
N LEU A 329 28.67 -2.99 2.20
CA LEU A 329 27.38 -2.94 1.53
C LEU A 329 27.44 -3.81 0.25
N VAL A 330 26.52 -4.76 0.15
CA VAL A 330 26.28 -5.52 -1.09
C VAL A 330 25.03 -4.97 -1.76
N VAL A 331 25.17 -4.46 -2.99
CA VAL A 331 24.05 -3.97 -3.81
C VAL A 331 23.77 -4.92 -4.96
N THR A 332 22.50 -5.27 -5.14
CA THR A 332 22.04 -6.18 -6.21
C THR A 332 20.94 -5.52 -6.99
N ASN A 333 20.88 -5.61 -8.31
CA ASN A 333 19.77 -5.06 -9.08
C ASN A 333 19.42 -5.93 -10.29
N ALA A 334 18.27 -5.66 -10.88
CA ALA A 334 17.95 -6.07 -12.24
C ALA A 334 18.39 -4.96 -13.20
N ALA A 335 18.92 -5.34 -14.36
CA ALA A 335 19.40 -4.41 -15.37
C ALA A 335 19.12 -4.92 -16.79
N GLY A 336 18.97 -3.98 -17.72
CA GLY A 336 18.98 -4.25 -19.15
C GLY A 336 20.42 -4.38 -19.65
N GLY A 337 20.72 -5.43 -20.43
CA GLY A 337 22.04 -5.63 -21.04
C GLY A 337 22.24 -4.73 -22.26
N LEU A 338 23.20 -3.81 -22.20
CA LEU A 338 23.65 -2.97 -23.32
C LEU A 338 24.81 -3.62 -24.09
N ASN A 339 25.63 -4.41 -23.40
CA ASN A 339 26.70 -5.17 -24.03
C ASN A 339 26.10 -6.35 -24.82
N PRO A 340 26.34 -6.44 -26.14
CA PRO A 340 25.73 -7.47 -26.99
C PRO A 340 26.22 -8.89 -26.69
N ASN A 341 27.26 -9.03 -25.86
CA ASN A 341 27.73 -10.33 -25.41
C ASN A 341 26.99 -10.84 -24.16
N PHE A 342 26.14 -10.01 -23.53
CA PHE A 342 25.36 -10.42 -22.36
C PHE A 342 24.06 -11.09 -22.78
N GLU A 343 23.70 -12.14 -22.03
CA GLU A 343 22.46 -12.88 -22.21
C GLU A 343 21.55 -12.71 -21.00
N VAL A 344 20.25 -12.88 -21.19
CA VAL A 344 19.30 -12.92 -20.07
C VAL A 344 19.69 -14.02 -19.09
N GLY A 345 19.81 -13.64 -17.81
CA GLY A 345 20.29 -14.50 -16.74
C GLY A 345 21.77 -14.33 -16.45
N ASP A 346 22.56 -13.59 -17.23
CA ASP A 346 23.94 -13.27 -16.87
C ASP A 346 24.00 -12.47 -15.57
N ILE A 347 25.05 -12.70 -14.77
CA ILE A 347 25.38 -11.86 -13.62
C ILE A 347 26.57 -11.00 -13.99
N MET A 348 26.37 -9.68 -14.00
CA MET A 348 27.42 -8.69 -14.25
C MET A 348 27.89 -8.07 -12.94
N LEU A 349 29.15 -8.31 -12.58
CA LEU A 349 29.81 -7.54 -11.54
C LEU A 349 29.93 -6.08 -11.97
N ILE A 350 29.55 -5.17 -11.08
CA ILE A 350 29.68 -3.72 -11.33
C ILE A 350 31.11 -3.34 -10.99
N ARG A 351 31.91 -3.07 -12.02
CA ARG A 351 33.29 -2.56 -11.90
C ARG A 351 33.30 -1.05 -11.68
N ASP A 352 32.41 -0.36 -12.36
CA ASP A 352 32.27 1.09 -12.32
C ASP A 352 30.84 1.53 -12.65
N HIS A 353 30.52 2.81 -12.49
CA HIS A 353 29.23 3.37 -12.89
C HIS A 353 29.29 4.72 -13.61
N ILE A 354 28.25 4.99 -14.41
CA ILE A 354 27.95 6.32 -14.94
C ILE A 354 26.71 6.85 -14.20
N ASN A 355 26.86 7.99 -13.51
CA ASN A 355 25.79 8.62 -12.73
C ASN A 355 25.15 9.78 -13.49
N LEU A 356 24.25 9.48 -14.44
CA LEU A 356 23.60 10.53 -15.25
C LEU A 356 22.78 11.53 -14.40
N PRO A 357 21.96 11.12 -13.41
CA PRO A 357 21.30 12.07 -12.52
C PRO A 357 22.31 12.98 -11.77
N GLY A 358 23.45 12.40 -11.37
CA GLY A 358 24.52 13.14 -10.70
C GLY A 358 25.12 14.27 -11.55
N PHE A 359 25.29 14.06 -12.86
CA PHE A 359 25.76 15.12 -13.76
C PHE A 359 24.81 16.31 -13.83
N SER A 360 23.51 16.08 -13.63
CA SER A 360 22.48 17.12 -13.60
C SER A 360 22.23 17.69 -12.20
N GLY A 361 23.04 17.34 -11.21
CA GLY A 361 22.94 17.85 -9.83
C GLY A 361 22.02 17.04 -8.91
N GLU A 362 21.39 15.98 -9.40
CA GLU A 362 20.66 15.02 -8.57
C GLU A 362 21.67 14.03 -7.96
N ASN A 363 22.26 14.43 -6.84
CA ASN A 363 23.23 13.62 -6.10
C ASN A 363 22.82 13.54 -4.62
N PRO A 364 22.84 12.37 -3.96
CA PRO A 364 22.44 12.23 -2.56
C PRO A 364 23.29 13.06 -1.58
N LEU A 365 24.48 13.51 -1.99
CA LEU A 365 25.37 14.37 -1.20
C LEU A 365 25.16 15.87 -1.43
N ARG A 366 24.22 16.26 -2.30
CA ARG A 366 23.84 17.67 -2.50
C ARG A 366 23.24 18.23 -1.20
N GLY A 367 23.65 19.44 -0.83
CA GLY A 367 23.25 20.10 0.42
C GLY A 367 24.43 20.24 1.40
N PRO A 368 24.18 20.58 2.68
CA PRO A 368 25.21 20.60 3.73
C PRO A 368 25.86 19.22 3.93
N ASN A 369 27.18 19.18 4.11
CA ASN A 369 27.88 17.93 4.42
C ASN A 369 27.74 17.61 5.90
N GLU A 370 27.57 16.32 6.21
CA GLU A 370 27.58 15.82 7.58
C GLU A 370 28.93 15.14 7.84
N GLU A 371 29.83 15.86 8.53
CA GLU A 371 31.22 15.43 8.75
C GLU A 371 31.32 14.17 9.61
N ARG A 372 30.29 13.84 10.39
CA ARG A 372 30.22 12.58 11.15
C ARG A 372 30.14 11.34 10.25
N PHE A 373 29.69 11.50 9.01
CA PHE A 373 29.63 10.40 8.04
C PHE A 373 30.85 10.37 7.13
N GLY A 374 31.28 11.51 6.61
CA GLY A 374 32.38 11.53 5.66
C GLY A 374 32.80 12.91 5.17
N VAL A 375 33.82 12.89 4.31
CA VAL A 375 34.41 14.09 3.71
C VAL A 375 33.44 14.79 2.75
N ARG A 376 33.65 16.10 2.54
CA ARG A 376 32.82 16.89 1.63
C ARG A 376 32.86 16.41 0.17
N PHE A 377 34.03 15.94 -0.28
CA PHE A 377 34.29 15.54 -1.67
C PHE A 377 34.89 14.13 -1.71
N PRO A 378 34.07 13.06 -1.62
CA PRO A 378 34.57 11.70 -1.65
C PRO A 378 35.01 11.31 -3.07
N ALA A 379 36.16 10.64 -3.17
CA ALA A 379 36.61 10.03 -4.43
C ALA A 379 35.82 8.74 -4.70
N MET A 380 35.44 8.54 -5.97
CA MET A 380 34.62 7.41 -6.43
C MET A 380 35.40 6.40 -7.29
N SER A 381 36.65 6.67 -7.64
CA SER A 381 37.48 5.88 -8.57
C SER A 381 37.76 4.44 -8.14
N ASP A 382 37.60 4.13 -6.86
CA ASP A 382 37.83 2.83 -6.24
C ASP A 382 36.58 2.31 -5.53
N VAL A 383 35.39 2.82 -5.87
CA VAL A 383 34.18 2.57 -5.08
C VAL A 383 33.78 1.11 -5.04
N TYR A 384 33.92 0.38 -6.14
CA TYR A 384 33.64 -1.06 -6.20
C TYR A 384 34.89 -1.88 -5.87
N ASP A 385 34.87 -2.51 -4.68
CA ASP A 385 36.01 -3.17 -4.05
C ASP A 385 36.64 -4.24 -4.97
N ARG A 386 37.90 -4.00 -5.36
CA ARG A 386 38.63 -4.85 -6.31
C ARG A 386 38.81 -6.28 -5.79
N ASP A 387 39.11 -6.42 -4.50
CA ASP A 387 39.38 -7.73 -3.90
C ASP A 387 38.10 -8.58 -3.86
N MET A 388 36.95 -7.96 -3.56
CA MET A 388 35.66 -8.65 -3.64
C MET A 388 35.30 -9.06 -5.07
N ARG A 389 35.58 -8.22 -6.08
CA ARG A 389 35.36 -8.61 -7.49
C ARG A 389 36.22 -9.80 -7.90
N GLN A 390 37.50 -9.83 -7.51
CA GLN A 390 38.39 -10.96 -7.78
C GLN A 390 37.93 -12.25 -7.07
N LYS A 391 37.49 -12.14 -5.81
CA LYS A 391 36.91 -13.26 -5.06
C LYS A 391 35.64 -13.77 -5.71
N ALA A 392 34.76 -12.89 -6.17
CA ALA A 392 33.54 -13.26 -6.87
C ALA A 392 33.82 -14.09 -8.13
N HIS A 393 34.80 -13.70 -8.95
CA HIS A 393 35.25 -14.51 -10.10
C HIS A 393 35.76 -15.90 -9.68
N SER A 394 36.54 -15.97 -8.60
CA SER A 394 37.05 -17.25 -8.08
C SER A 394 35.92 -18.14 -7.54
N THR A 395 34.97 -17.56 -6.81
CA THR A 395 33.76 -18.24 -6.32
C THR A 395 32.91 -18.76 -7.46
N TRP A 396 32.71 -17.97 -8.51
CA TRP A 396 31.95 -18.39 -9.67
C TRP A 396 32.57 -19.58 -10.40
N LYS A 397 33.90 -19.56 -10.59
CA LYS A 397 34.64 -20.70 -11.15
C LYS A 397 34.51 -21.96 -10.29
N GLN A 398 34.49 -21.82 -8.96
CA GLN A 398 34.29 -22.94 -8.04
C GLN A 398 32.87 -23.52 -8.07
N MET A 399 31.86 -22.70 -8.41
CA MET A 399 30.48 -23.17 -8.59
C MET A 399 30.32 -24.03 -9.86
N GLY A 400 31.26 -23.98 -10.81
CA GLY A 400 31.25 -24.80 -12.02
C GLY A 400 30.19 -24.38 -13.04
N GLU A 401 29.77 -23.11 -13.00
CA GLU A 401 28.78 -22.56 -13.92
C GLU A 401 29.31 -22.57 -15.36
N GLN A 402 28.47 -22.98 -16.32
CA GLN A 402 28.86 -23.04 -17.74
C GLN A 402 29.08 -21.66 -18.35
N ARG A 403 28.28 -20.69 -17.91
CA ARG A 403 28.32 -19.31 -18.36
C ARG A 403 29.28 -18.52 -17.47
N GLU A 404 30.21 -17.78 -18.07
CA GLU A 404 31.18 -16.99 -17.30
C GLU A 404 30.51 -15.81 -16.57
N LEU A 405 31.12 -15.41 -15.45
CA LEU A 405 30.69 -14.21 -14.71
C LEU A 405 31.11 -12.96 -15.50
N GLN A 406 30.15 -12.10 -15.78
CA GLN A 406 30.40 -10.87 -16.53
C GLN A 406 30.91 -9.76 -15.60
N GLU A 407 31.58 -8.76 -16.16
CA GLU A 407 32.04 -7.58 -15.42
C GLU A 407 32.03 -6.34 -16.32
N GLY A 408 31.44 -5.24 -15.84
CA GLY A 408 31.21 -4.06 -16.68
C GLY A 408 30.83 -2.79 -15.93
N THR A 409 30.46 -1.78 -16.70
CA THR A 409 30.04 -0.45 -16.24
C THR A 409 28.51 -0.37 -16.18
N TYR A 410 27.96 -0.03 -15.00
CA TYR A 410 26.53 0.18 -14.82
C TYR A 410 26.17 1.65 -15.02
N VAL A 411 25.20 1.97 -15.88
CA VAL A 411 24.66 3.34 -15.98
C VAL A 411 23.32 3.45 -15.28
N MET A 412 23.21 4.47 -14.42
CA MET A 412 21.93 4.83 -13.81
C MET A 412 21.21 5.86 -14.69
N VAL A 413 19.96 5.56 -15.05
CA VAL A 413 18.96 6.51 -15.53
C VAL A 413 17.85 6.68 -14.48
N ALA A 414 17.01 7.72 -14.61
CA ALA A 414 15.95 7.97 -13.62
C ALA A 414 14.75 7.01 -13.74
N GLY A 415 14.38 6.59 -14.96
CA GLY A 415 13.13 5.87 -15.22
C GLY A 415 11.87 6.75 -15.07
N PRO A 416 10.66 6.16 -15.01
CA PRO A 416 10.35 4.73 -14.97
C PRO A 416 10.18 4.08 -16.35
N SER A 417 10.13 4.86 -17.44
CA SER A 417 10.13 4.29 -18.79
C SER A 417 11.45 3.57 -19.06
N TYR A 418 11.38 2.42 -19.73
CA TYR A 418 12.57 1.80 -20.32
C TYR A 418 13.11 2.65 -21.46
N GLU A 419 14.36 2.37 -21.82
CA GLU A 419 15.13 3.13 -22.79
C GLU A 419 14.58 2.92 -24.23
N THR A 420 14.58 3.99 -25.01
CA THR A 420 14.36 3.94 -26.45
C THR A 420 15.62 3.43 -27.16
N VAL A 421 15.49 2.97 -28.42
CA VAL A 421 16.63 2.52 -29.24
C VAL A 421 17.75 3.56 -29.29
N ALA A 422 17.41 4.84 -29.46
CA ALA A 422 18.40 5.92 -29.52
C ALA A 422 19.12 6.14 -28.17
N GLU A 423 18.39 6.02 -27.05
CA GLU A 423 18.98 6.08 -25.71
C GLU A 423 19.89 4.88 -25.46
N CYS A 424 19.50 3.67 -25.85
CA CYS A 424 20.36 2.48 -25.77
C CYS A 424 21.69 2.68 -26.50
N HIS A 425 21.65 3.16 -27.76
CA HIS A 425 22.86 3.46 -28.53
C HIS A 425 23.71 4.54 -27.88
N LEU A 426 23.10 5.59 -27.34
CA LEU A 426 23.82 6.64 -26.61
C LEU A 426 24.55 6.06 -25.39
N LEU A 427 23.87 5.27 -24.57
CA LEU A 427 24.44 4.68 -23.36
C LEU A 427 25.58 3.69 -23.68
N GLN A 428 25.42 2.90 -24.74
CA GLN A 428 26.47 2.00 -25.23
C GLN A 428 27.70 2.78 -25.71
N ASN A 429 27.50 3.88 -26.46
CA ASN A 429 28.58 4.75 -26.92
C ASN A 429 29.30 5.49 -25.78
N LEU A 430 28.64 5.69 -24.64
CA LEU A 430 29.26 6.19 -23.41
C LEU A 430 30.07 5.12 -22.66
N GLY A 431 30.05 3.86 -23.12
CA GLY A 431 30.79 2.75 -22.53
C GLY A 431 30.06 2.03 -21.40
N ALA A 432 28.72 2.14 -21.33
CA ALA A 432 27.92 1.37 -20.39
C ALA A 432 27.64 -0.05 -20.91
N ASP A 433 27.75 -1.04 -20.01
CA ASP A 433 27.50 -2.46 -20.32
C ASP A 433 26.09 -2.90 -19.86
N ALA A 434 25.55 -2.25 -18.83
CA ALA A 434 24.19 -2.48 -18.36
C ALA A 434 23.54 -1.18 -17.86
N VAL A 435 22.22 -1.07 -18.02
CA VAL A 435 21.42 0.09 -17.60
C VAL A 435 20.40 -0.30 -16.55
N GLY A 436 20.16 0.58 -15.59
CA GLY A 436 19.01 0.47 -14.70
C GLY A 436 18.73 1.75 -13.92
N MET A 437 17.86 1.63 -12.92
CA MET A 437 17.21 2.78 -12.29
C MET A 437 17.48 2.91 -10.78
N SER A 438 18.55 2.27 -10.27
CA SER A 438 18.82 2.17 -8.84
C SER A 438 20.33 2.16 -8.53
N THR A 439 20.70 1.73 -7.32
CA THR A 439 22.06 1.35 -6.94
C THR A 439 23.04 2.51 -6.74
N VAL A 440 23.31 3.31 -7.78
CA VAL A 440 24.34 4.36 -7.75
C VAL A 440 24.22 5.34 -6.58
N PRO A 441 23.02 5.82 -6.17
CA PRO A 441 22.91 6.73 -5.02
C PRO A 441 23.31 6.04 -3.70
N GLU A 442 22.93 4.77 -3.53
CA GLU A 442 23.25 3.97 -2.34
C GLU A 442 24.77 3.75 -2.26
N VAL A 443 25.41 3.48 -3.39
CA VAL A 443 26.86 3.31 -3.54
C VAL A 443 27.62 4.60 -3.17
N ILE A 444 27.16 5.77 -3.65
CA ILE A 444 27.76 7.06 -3.32
C ILE A 444 27.72 7.34 -1.81
N VAL A 445 26.57 7.08 -1.17
CA VAL A 445 26.44 7.29 0.29
C VAL A 445 27.23 6.24 1.07
N ALA A 446 27.33 5.01 0.59
CA ALA A 446 28.14 3.98 1.22
C ALA A 446 29.63 4.37 1.21
N ARG A 447 30.13 4.85 0.06
CA ARG A 447 31.49 5.34 -0.08
C ARG A 447 31.76 6.56 0.79
N HIS A 448 30.83 7.52 0.81
CA HIS A 448 30.89 8.70 1.67
C HIS A 448 31.05 8.31 3.15
N CYS A 449 30.31 7.30 3.60
CA CYS A 449 30.33 6.78 4.96
C CYS A 449 31.49 5.80 5.27
N GLY A 450 32.37 5.53 4.30
CA GLY A 450 33.52 4.63 4.46
C GLY A 450 33.21 3.13 4.40
N LEU A 451 32.04 2.72 3.89
CA LEU A 451 31.73 1.31 3.67
C LEU A 451 32.47 0.78 2.44
N ARG A 452 32.91 -0.47 2.49
CA ARG A 452 33.28 -1.26 1.31
C ARG A 452 32.02 -1.55 0.49
N VAL A 453 32.09 -1.47 -0.83
CA VAL A 453 30.95 -1.73 -1.71
C VAL A 453 31.28 -2.87 -2.67
N PHE A 454 30.35 -3.80 -2.78
CA PHE A 454 30.31 -4.80 -3.85
C PHE A 454 28.95 -4.74 -4.53
N GLY A 455 28.94 -4.71 -5.86
CA GLY A 455 27.72 -4.58 -6.65
C GLY A 455 27.67 -5.59 -7.78
N PHE A 456 26.48 -6.13 -8.04
CA PHE A 456 26.23 -6.90 -9.26
C PHE A 456 24.81 -6.68 -9.77
N SER A 457 24.64 -6.88 -11.07
CA SER A 457 23.36 -6.79 -11.77
C SER A 457 23.01 -8.17 -12.33
N LEU A 458 21.76 -8.59 -12.17
CA LEU A 458 21.20 -9.67 -12.97
C LEU A 458 20.72 -9.05 -14.29
N ILE A 459 21.22 -9.54 -15.41
CA ILE A 459 20.74 -9.15 -16.73
C ILE A 459 19.37 -9.80 -16.92
N THR A 460 18.31 -9.00 -16.89
CA THR A 460 16.93 -9.50 -16.91
C THR A 460 16.27 -9.41 -18.27
N ASN A 461 16.84 -8.61 -19.15
CA ASN A 461 16.45 -8.46 -20.55
C ASN A 461 17.67 -7.94 -21.33
N GLU A 462 17.74 -8.27 -22.61
CA GLU A 462 18.58 -7.57 -23.56
C GLU A 462 17.85 -6.29 -23.98
N VAL A 463 18.55 -5.15 -24.03
CA VAL A 463 17.90 -3.92 -24.47
C VAL A 463 17.63 -3.97 -25.97
N ILE A 464 16.58 -3.26 -26.39
CA ILE A 464 16.19 -3.23 -27.79
C ILE A 464 17.00 -2.16 -28.50
N MET A 465 17.80 -2.60 -29.48
CA MET A 465 18.70 -1.73 -30.24
C MET A 465 18.39 -1.69 -31.74
N ASP A 466 17.39 -2.45 -32.19
CA ASP A 466 16.91 -2.49 -33.57
C ASP A 466 15.48 -1.93 -33.64
N PHE A 467 15.24 -1.02 -34.58
CA PHE A 467 13.93 -0.42 -34.83
C PHE A 467 12.92 -1.43 -35.39
N GLU A 468 13.39 -2.52 -36.02
CA GLU A 468 12.54 -3.57 -36.59
C GLU A 468 12.16 -4.66 -35.58
N SER A 469 12.79 -4.66 -34.40
CA SER A 469 12.47 -5.62 -33.34
C SER A 469 11.08 -5.36 -32.77
N GLN A 470 10.28 -6.44 -32.65
CA GLN A 470 8.95 -6.38 -32.03
C GLN A 470 8.98 -6.61 -30.51
N GLY A 471 10.15 -6.88 -29.93
CA GLY A 471 10.30 -7.06 -28.48
C GLY A 471 9.86 -5.81 -27.73
N LYS A 472 9.50 -5.95 -26.46
CA LYS A 472 9.31 -4.82 -25.53
C LYS A 472 9.76 -5.26 -24.15
N ALA A 473 10.62 -4.46 -23.51
CA ALA A 473 10.97 -4.69 -22.12
C ALA A 473 9.70 -4.63 -21.25
N SER A 474 9.49 -5.66 -20.43
CA SER A 474 8.33 -5.78 -19.56
C SER A 474 8.73 -6.11 -18.12
N LEU A 475 7.91 -5.70 -17.16
CA LEU A 475 8.14 -6.06 -15.75
C LEU A 475 7.97 -7.57 -15.53
N GLU A 476 7.09 -8.21 -16.28
CA GLU A 476 6.84 -9.65 -16.22
C GLU A 476 8.09 -10.47 -16.55
N GLU A 477 8.81 -10.12 -17.62
CA GLU A 477 10.07 -10.77 -18.02
C GLU A 477 11.14 -10.61 -16.94
N ILE A 478 11.25 -9.42 -16.36
CA ILE A 478 12.22 -9.13 -15.30
C ILE A 478 11.97 -10.00 -14.06
N LEU A 479 10.71 -10.11 -13.65
CA LEU A 479 10.34 -10.94 -12.50
C LEU A 479 10.57 -12.43 -12.79
N GLU A 480 10.39 -12.86 -14.02
CA GLU A 480 10.60 -14.24 -14.43
C GLU A 480 12.08 -14.62 -14.47
N ALA A 481 12.93 -13.79 -15.09
CA ALA A 481 14.38 -13.95 -15.07
C ALA A 481 14.92 -13.98 -13.63
N GLY A 482 14.38 -13.11 -12.76
CA GLY A 482 14.72 -13.10 -11.33
C GLY A 482 14.38 -14.40 -10.61
N LYS A 483 13.23 -15.02 -10.90
CA LYS A 483 12.85 -16.33 -10.31
C LYS A 483 13.74 -17.44 -10.81
N GLN A 484 14.03 -17.47 -12.11
CA GLN A 484 14.89 -18.50 -12.72
C GLN A 484 16.31 -18.44 -12.16
N ALA A 485 16.83 -17.23 -11.89
CA ALA A 485 18.16 -17.04 -11.32
C ALA A 485 18.20 -17.17 -9.78
N ALA A 486 17.06 -17.29 -9.08
CA ALA A 486 16.99 -17.13 -7.63
C ALA A 486 17.88 -18.10 -6.86
N GLN A 487 17.84 -19.40 -7.20
CA GLN A 487 18.65 -20.42 -6.51
C GLN A 487 20.15 -20.20 -6.71
N ARG A 488 20.55 -19.84 -7.94
CA ARG A 488 21.95 -19.55 -8.27
C ARG A 488 22.44 -18.29 -7.57
N LEU A 489 21.61 -17.25 -7.51
CA LEU A 489 21.90 -16.01 -6.78
C LEU A 489 22.04 -16.25 -5.28
N GLU A 490 21.16 -17.05 -4.69
CA GLU A 490 21.22 -17.42 -3.28
C GLU A 490 22.56 -18.11 -2.95
N GLN A 491 22.95 -19.10 -3.75
CA GLN A 491 24.21 -19.81 -3.58
C GLN A 491 25.41 -18.87 -3.74
N PHE A 492 25.43 -18.05 -4.80
CA PHE A 492 26.50 -17.12 -5.08
C PHE A 492 26.69 -16.10 -3.95
N VAL A 493 25.60 -15.45 -3.50
CA VAL A 493 25.64 -14.47 -2.41
C VAL A 493 26.03 -15.13 -1.09
N SER A 494 25.56 -16.35 -0.81
CA SER A 494 25.92 -17.10 0.40
C SER A 494 27.42 -17.39 0.49
N ILE A 495 28.03 -17.87 -0.61
CA ILE A 495 29.47 -18.16 -0.65
C ILE A 495 30.28 -16.87 -0.58
N LEU A 496 29.88 -15.84 -1.35
CA LEU A 496 30.58 -14.57 -1.36
C LEU A 496 30.56 -13.90 0.02
N THR A 497 29.43 -13.93 0.72
CA THR A 497 29.29 -13.34 2.05
C THR A 497 30.26 -13.96 3.05
N ALA A 498 30.48 -15.28 3.00
CA ALA A 498 31.46 -15.94 3.86
C ALA A 498 32.91 -15.50 3.58
N SER A 499 33.21 -15.07 2.35
CA SER A 499 34.53 -14.61 1.92
C SER A 499 34.89 -13.17 2.34
N ILE A 500 33.92 -12.41 2.87
CA ILE A 500 34.13 -11.06 3.38
C ILE A 500 34.99 -11.17 4.65
N PRO A 501 36.11 -10.42 4.78
CA PRO A 501 36.92 -10.44 5.99
C PRO A 501 36.08 -10.15 7.25
N LEU A 502 36.40 -10.79 8.38
CA LEU A 502 35.86 -10.34 9.66
C LEU A 502 36.41 -8.95 9.97
N PRO A 503 35.64 -8.08 10.64
CA PRO A 503 36.16 -6.83 11.18
C PRO A 503 37.46 -7.10 11.94
N GLY A 504 38.51 -6.34 11.66
CA GLY A 504 39.70 -6.37 12.49
C GLY A 504 39.32 -5.84 13.87
N HIS A 505 39.44 -6.66 14.92
CA HIS A 505 39.35 -6.18 16.29
C HIS A 505 40.47 -5.17 16.53
N THR A 506 40.19 -3.89 16.28
CA THR A 506 40.94 -2.79 16.89
C THR A 506 40.29 -2.58 18.25
N GLY A 507 40.94 -3.14 19.28
CA GLY A 507 40.58 -2.92 20.67
C GLY A 507 40.94 -1.53 21.16
#